data_AF-A0AAJ0HAZ0-F1
#
_entry.id   AF-A0AAJ0HAZ0-F1
#
_cell.length_a   1.000
_cell.length_b   1.000
_cell.length_c   1.000
_cell.angle_alpha   90.00
_cell.angle_beta   90.00
_cell.angle_gamma   90.00
#
_symmetry.space_group_name_H-M   'P 1'
#
loop_
_entity.id
_entity.type
_entity.pdbx_description
1 polymer ?
#
loop_
_entity_poly.entity_id
_entity_poly.type
_entity_poly.pdbx_seq_one_letter_code
_entity_poly.pdbx_strand_id
1 'polypeptide(L)'
;MRSSASSNGERLWVLNQKIWGNPELAFHEKIAHDAICDFFDGLQKENLDVTVSRAQYGMETCFLIEGKILGDLAHGSPRTVVFNAEYDALPRVGHACGHNLIASASAAAFIGCWTALKESGKPGIVKLLGTPAEEGGGGKLKLIEQGAYHSVNACLMAHPGALVSDAHLKAVSITRSLASQKLSVTFQGQTAHAGLKPWDGRNALDALVASHISIALLRQQFKPSIRVNGIVKPEEDPRKRGAANMIPDSMRAEYSIRAETKEDLEDVRQKVTTCFKSGAQAIGCKARATACKLPECDATGCEPSHYNNRKPYLDLRANKVMCGLFTKYMNDLGAKTVDRLAEITDDPGAATDQGNVSIECPAMQAAFFIDSDGAFNHQKPFADAAGTRDAFDRAMACGKGLAAAGYRVLTDDQVAADIDTEFQQMVAVLKERTAARSSRHEEKQPGHQPATPSSQQALHDSLVPLLLDVTLGDPGAHAAALSSLGGGACIV
;
A
#
# COMPACT_ATOMS: atom_id res chain seq x y z
N MET A 1 -18.66 -26.97 -7.81
CA MET A 1 -17.32 -26.31 -7.86
C MET A 1 -16.37 -26.89 -8.90
N ARG A 2 -15.99 -28.18 -8.84
CA ARG A 2 -15.02 -28.77 -9.80
C ARG A 2 -15.50 -28.74 -11.26
N SER A 3 -16.81 -28.85 -11.50
CA SER A 3 -17.46 -28.90 -12.83
C SER A 3 -17.79 -27.53 -13.44
N SER A 4 -18.17 -26.53 -12.64
CA SER A 4 -18.60 -25.21 -13.14
C SER A 4 -17.42 -24.29 -13.51
N ALA A 5 -16.30 -24.41 -12.80
CA ALA A 5 -15.06 -23.72 -13.18
C ALA A 5 -14.42 -24.35 -14.43
N SER A 6 -14.60 -25.65 -14.67
CA SER A 6 -14.10 -26.30 -15.89
C SER A 6 -14.97 -26.03 -17.11
N SER A 7 -16.30 -25.90 -16.98
CA SER A 7 -17.17 -25.54 -18.11
C SER A 7 -16.95 -24.12 -18.64
N ASN A 8 -16.52 -23.19 -17.78
CA ASN A 8 -16.21 -21.81 -18.15
C ASN A 8 -14.72 -21.57 -18.42
N GLY A 9 -13.86 -22.58 -18.26
CA GLY A 9 -12.41 -22.43 -18.33
C GLY A 9 -11.92 -21.82 -19.65
N GLU A 10 -12.49 -22.24 -20.78
CA GLU A 10 -12.08 -21.72 -22.09
C GLU A 10 -12.57 -20.27 -22.33
N ARG A 11 -13.76 -19.92 -21.83
CA ARG A 11 -14.26 -18.55 -21.90
C ARG A 11 -13.43 -17.61 -21.02
N LEU A 12 -13.03 -18.08 -19.83
CA LEU A 12 -12.12 -17.36 -18.95
C LEU A 12 -10.72 -17.22 -19.55
N TRP A 13 -10.25 -18.21 -20.32
CA TRP A 13 -9.00 -18.09 -21.07
C TRP A 13 -9.07 -16.99 -22.13
N VAL A 14 -10.15 -16.93 -22.91
CA VAL A 14 -10.39 -15.85 -23.88
C VAL A 14 -10.43 -14.49 -23.19
N LEU A 15 -11.09 -14.39 -22.03
CA LEU A 15 -11.10 -13.18 -21.20
C LEU A 15 -9.68 -12.80 -20.75
N ASN A 16 -8.90 -13.76 -20.23
CA ASN A 16 -7.51 -13.54 -19.82
C ASN A 16 -6.67 -12.98 -20.97
N GLN A 17 -6.76 -13.59 -22.16
CA GLN A 17 -6.02 -13.13 -23.34
C GLN A 17 -6.46 -11.73 -23.79
N LYS A 18 -7.75 -11.41 -23.64
CA LYS A 18 -8.26 -10.07 -23.95
C LYS A 18 -7.67 -9.02 -23.01
N ILE A 19 -7.64 -9.28 -21.71
CA ILE A 19 -7.03 -8.37 -20.71
C ILE A 19 -5.51 -8.28 -20.96
N TRP A 20 -4.82 -9.42 -20.98
CA TRP A 20 -3.38 -9.50 -21.17
C TRP A 20 -2.89 -8.79 -22.44
N GLY A 21 -3.60 -8.99 -23.56
CA GLY A 21 -3.25 -8.40 -24.85
C GLY A 21 -3.58 -6.92 -25.00
N ASN A 22 -4.28 -6.31 -24.04
CA ASN A 22 -4.68 -4.90 -24.06
C ASN A 22 -4.34 -4.22 -22.72
N PRO A 23 -3.04 -4.07 -22.38
CA PRO A 23 -2.64 -3.50 -21.10
C PRO A 23 -3.05 -2.03 -20.98
N GLU A 24 -3.77 -1.70 -19.91
CA GLU A 24 -4.25 -0.35 -19.62
C GLU A 24 -3.77 0.12 -18.25
N LEU A 25 -3.43 1.41 -18.13
CA LEU A 25 -2.85 1.96 -16.91
C LEU A 25 -3.91 2.25 -15.84
N ALA A 26 -3.43 2.44 -14.61
CA ALA A 26 -4.22 2.86 -13.45
C ALA A 26 -5.29 3.93 -13.79
N PHE A 27 -6.55 3.64 -13.46
CA PHE A 27 -7.77 4.42 -13.72
C PHE A 27 -8.22 4.55 -15.19
N HIS A 28 -7.55 3.85 -16.10
CA HIS A 28 -7.85 3.85 -17.54
C HIS A 28 -8.12 2.45 -18.09
N GLU A 29 -8.39 1.48 -17.22
CA GLU A 29 -8.60 0.05 -17.51
C GLU A 29 -9.97 -0.26 -18.11
N LYS A 30 -10.38 0.49 -19.15
CA LYS A 30 -11.72 0.42 -19.73
C LYS A 30 -11.97 -0.88 -20.48
N ILE A 31 -11.02 -1.31 -21.31
CA ILE A 31 -11.10 -2.58 -22.05
C ILE A 31 -11.16 -3.76 -21.08
N ALA A 32 -10.32 -3.78 -20.05
CA ALA A 32 -10.33 -4.86 -19.06
C ALA A 32 -11.65 -4.87 -18.26
N HIS A 33 -12.09 -3.71 -17.77
CA HIS A 33 -13.38 -3.54 -17.09
C HIS A 33 -14.55 -4.05 -17.95
N ASP A 34 -14.65 -3.57 -19.19
CA ASP A 34 -15.76 -3.91 -20.08
C ASP A 34 -15.73 -5.38 -20.47
N ALA A 35 -14.56 -5.95 -20.75
CA ALA A 35 -14.43 -7.36 -21.08
C ALA A 35 -14.91 -8.27 -19.93
N ILE A 36 -14.59 -7.94 -18.67
CA ILE A 36 -15.06 -8.70 -17.50
C ILE A 36 -16.58 -8.55 -17.36
N CYS A 37 -17.12 -7.33 -17.45
CA CYS A 37 -18.55 -7.11 -17.32
C CYS A 37 -19.35 -7.78 -18.45
N ASP A 38 -18.89 -7.68 -19.69
CA ASP A 38 -19.50 -8.34 -20.87
C ASP A 38 -19.52 -9.86 -20.71
N PHE A 39 -18.43 -10.43 -20.18
CA PHE A 39 -18.35 -11.86 -19.87
C PHE A 39 -19.43 -12.27 -18.86
N PHE A 40 -19.64 -11.49 -17.80
CA PHE A 40 -20.68 -11.78 -16.80
C PHE A 40 -22.10 -11.48 -17.29
N ASP A 41 -22.30 -10.48 -18.14
CA ASP A 41 -23.59 -10.24 -18.82
C ASP A 41 -23.97 -11.45 -19.69
N GLY A 42 -22.98 -12.06 -20.35
CA GLY A 42 -23.16 -13.33 -21.07
C GLY A 42 -23.63 -14.46 -20.15
N LEU A 43 -22.96 -14.66 -19.01
CA LEU A 43 -23.34 -15.69 -18.04
C LEU A 43 -24.70 -15.40 -17.37
N GLN A 44 -25.05 -14.13 -17.17
CA GLN A 44 -26.35 -13.74 -16.65
C GLN A 44 -27.48 -14.18 -17.61
N LYS A 45 -27.31 -13.99 -18.93
CA LYS A 45 -28.24 -14.46 -19.96
C LYS A 45 -28.36 -15.99 -20.00
N GLU A 46 -27.34 -16.70 -19.52
CA GLU A 46 -27.31 -18.16 -19.36
C GLU A 46 -27.83 -18.62 -17.98
N ASN A 47 -28.55 -17.76 -17.25
CA ASN A 47 -29.18 -18.04 -15.95
C ASN A 47 -28.20 -18.27 -14.78
N LEU A 48 -27.01 -17.65 -14.81
CA LEU A 48 -26.13 -17.63 -13.63
C LEU A 48 -26.79 -16.95 -12.41
N ASP A 49 -27.80 -16.10 -12.62
CA ASP A 49 -28.54 -15.36 -11.58
C ASP A 49 -27.62 -14.44 -10.78
N VAL A 50 -27.10 -13.41 -11.45
CA VAL A 50 -26.21 -12.41 -10.88
C VAL A 50 -26.64 -11.03 -11.34
N THR A 51 -26.27 -9.99 -10.58
CA THR A 51 -26.37 -8.59 -11.00
C THR A 51 -24.99 -8.12 -11.44
N VAL A 52 -24.92 -7.48 -12.61
CA VAL A 52 -23.70 -6.86 -13.15
C VAL A 52 -23.86 -5.34 -13.05
N SER A 53 -23.03 -4.70 -12.23
CA SER A 53 -23.05 -3.25 -12.02
C SER A 53 -21.72 -2.66 -12.47
N ARG A 54 -21.76 -1.77 -13.46
CA ARG A 54 -20.60 -1.04 -14.00
C ARG A 54 -20.42 0.31 -13.30
N ALA A 55 -19.23 0.90 -13.41
CA ALA A 55 -18.89 2.22 -12.88
C ALA A 55 -19.37 2.46 -11.42
N GLN A 56 -18.97 1.57 -10.52
CA GLN A 56 -19.39 1.61 -9.11
C GLN A 56 -18.45 2.43 -8.22
N TYR A 57 -18.95 2.82 -7.05
CA TYR A 57 -18.16 3.50 -6.01
C TYR A 57 -17.40 4.74 -6.52
N GLY A 58 -18.04 5.52 -7.42
CA GLY A 58 -17.46 6.75 -7.95
C GLY A 58 -16.25 6.57 -8.86
N MET A 59 -15.99 5.36 -9.38
CA MET A 59 -14.89 5.09 -10.30
C MET A 59 -15.39 4.46 -11.60
N GLU A 60 -15.04 5.06 -12.74
CA GLU A 60 -15.49 4.64 -14.07
C GLU A 60 -15.10 3.19 -14.38
N THR A 61 -13.88 2.79 -14.01
CA THR A 61 -13.34 1.46 -14.28
C THR A 61 -13.56 0.48 -13.13
N CYS A 62 -14.43 0.78 -12.14
CA CYS A 62 -14.82 -0.18 -11.10
C CYS A 62 -16.13 -0.88 -11.46
N PHE A 63 -16.21 -2.19 -11.24
CA PHE A 63 -17.43 -2.98 -11.37
C PHE A 63 -17.76 -3.76 -10.10
N LEU A 64 -19.01 -4.19 -9.98
CA LEU A 64 -19.49 -5.11 -8.97
C LEU A 64 -20.37 -6.18 -9.62
N ILE A 65 -19.96 -7.45 -9.51
CA ILE A 65 -20.82 -8.60 -9.84
C ILE A 65 -21.33 -9.20 -8.54
N GLU A 66 -22.63 -9.31 -8.37
CA GLU A 66 -23.26 -9.78 -7.13
C GLU A 66 -24.19 -10.97 -7.39
N GLY A 67 -23.99 -12.06 -6.65
CA GLY A 67 -24.97 -13.13 -6.47
C GLY A 67 -25.44 -13.16 -5.01
N LYS A 68 -26.74 -13.30 -4.77
CA LYS A 68 -27.29 -13.30 -3.41
C LYS A 68 -28.44 -14.28 -3.20
N ILE A 69 -28.44 -14.90 -2.04
CA ILE A 69 -29.56 -15.65 -1.48
C ILE A 69 -29.81 -15.05 -0.09
N LEU A 70 -30.94 -14.36 0.09
CA LEU A 70 -31.19 -13.69 1.37
C LEU A 70 -31.66 -14.67 2.45
N GLY A 71 -32.35 -15.75 2.05
CA GLY A 71 -32.94 -16.75 2.97
C GLY A 71 -33.95 -16.15 3.95
N ASP A 72 -34.52 -17.00 4.80
CA ASP A 72 -35.28 -16.57 5.97
C ASP A 72 -34.34 -16.63 7.19
N LEU A 73 -33.65 -15.51 7.42
CA LEU A 73 -32.73 -15.36 8.55
C LEU A 73 -33.53 -14.85 9.74
N ALA A 74 -33.93 -15.77 10.64
CA ALA A 74 -34.70 -15.45 11.85
C ALA A 74 -34.11 -14.27 12.63
N HIS A 75 -32.76 -14.15 12.65
CA HIS A 75 -32.03 -12.98 13.13
C HIS A 75 -30.72 -12.79 12.34
N GLY A 76 -30.48 -11.59 11.79
CA GLY A 76 -29.19 -11.19 11.18
C GLY A 76 -29.23 -10.89 9.68
N SER A 77 -28.13 -10.35 9.14
CA SER A 77 -27.92 -10.16 7.71
C SER A 77 -27.17 -11.35 7.10
N PRO A 78 -27.41 -11.70 5.82
CA PRO A 78 -26.66 -12.75 5.15
C PRO A 78 -25.17 -12.38 5.11
N ARG A 79 -24.30 -13.39 5.31
CA ARG A 79 -22.85 -13.19 5.25
C ARG A 79 -22.43 -12.78 3.85
N THR A 80 -21.45 -11.89 3.76
CA THR A 80 -20.91 -11.38 2.49
C THR A 80 -19.45 -11.78 2.31
N VAL A 81 -19.15 -12.45 1.19
CA VAL A 81 -17.78 -12.73 0.72
C VAL A 81 -17.48 -11.92 -0.52
N VAL A 82 -16.31 -11.28 -0.55
CA VAL A 82 -15.81 -10.49 -1.68
C VAL A 82 -14.56 -11.15 -2.25
N PHE A 83 -14.50 -11.26 -3.58
CA PHE A 83 -13.27 -11.56 -4.32
C PHE A 83 -12.80 -10.30 -5.04
N ASN A 84 -11.60 -9.80 -4.73
CA ASN A 84 -11.04 -8.62 -5.39
C ASN A 84 -10.40 -9.01 -6.72
N ALA A 85 -10.72 -8.29 -7.79
CA ALA A 85 -10.14 -8.47 -9.12
C ALA A 85 -9.35 -7.22 -9.52
N GLU A 86 -8.03 -7.33 -9.60
CA GLU A 86 -7.15 -6.30 -10.16
C GLU A 86 -6.94 -6.54 -11.66
N TYR A 87 -6.77 -5.47 -12.43
CA TYR A 87 -6.62 -5.55 -13.90
C TYR A 87 -5.94 -4.32 -14.50
N ASP A 88 -5.25 -3.50 -13.70
CA ASP A 88 -4.36 -2.47 -14.21
C ASP A 88 -3.01 -3.04 -14.66
N ALA A 89 -2.36 -2.31 -15.55
CA ALA A 89 -1.06 -2.64 -16.12
C ALA A 89 -0.02 -1.56 -15.80
N LEU A 90 1.23 -1.89 -16.06
CA LEU A 90 2.37 -1.02 -15.84
C LEU A 90 2.84 -0.35 -17.14
N PRO A 91 3.33 0.90 -17.07
CA PRO A 91 3.91 1.58 -18.22
C PRO A 91 5.06 0.78 -18.83
N ARG A 92 5.07 0.65 -20.17
CA ARG A 92 6.09 -0.01 -21.01
C ARG A 92 6.20 -1.53 -20.86
N VAL A 93 5.85 -2.11 -19.71
CA VAL A 93 6.03 -3.55 -19.45
C VAL A 93 4.73 -4.35 -19.50
N GLY A 94 3.57 -3.69 -19.60
CA GLY A 94 2.26 -4.36 -19.69
C GLY A 94 1.84 -4.96 -18.35
N HIS A 95 1.14 -6.10 -18.36
CA HIS A 95 0.75 -6.83 -17.15
C HIS A 95 1.94 -7.58 -16.49
N ALA A 96 3.04 -6.88 -16.27
CA ALA A 96 4.24 -7.41 -15.63
C ALA A 96 4.06 -7.73 -14.13
N CYS A 97 2.91 -7.40 -13.54
CA CYS A 97 2.51 -7.86 -12.21
C CYS A 97 1.47 -8.99 -12.27
N GLY A 98 1.04 -9.39 -13.47
CA GLY A 98 0.09 -10.49 -13.69
C GLY A 98 -1.35 -10.20 -13.30
N HIS A 99 -1.79 -8.93 -13.31
CA HIS A 99 -3.16 -8.57 -12.91
C HIS A 99 -4.24 -9.22 -13.80
N ASN A 100 -3.95 -9.56 -15.06
CA ASN A 100 -4.83 -10.38 -15.89
C ASN A 100 -5.14 -11.76 -15.24
N LEU A 101 -4.17 -12.36 -14.56
CA LEU A 101 -4.34 -13.62 -13.84
C LEU A 101 -5.10 -13.42 -12.52
N ILE A 102 -4.92 -12.27 -11.85
CA ILE A 102 -5.67 -11.92 -10.63
C ILE A 102 -7.16 -11.78 -10.96
N ALA A 103 -7.50 -11.00 -12.00
CA ALA A 103 -8.86 -10.89 -12.50
C ALA A 103 -9.46 -12.26 -12.83
N SER A 104 -8.70 -13.11 -13.53
CA SER A 104 -9.13 -14.45 -13.93
C SER A 104 -9.37 -15.37 -12.72
N ALA A 105 -8.44 -15.41 -11.76
CA ALA A 105 -8.55 -16.21 -10.55
C ALA A 105 -9.76 -15.78 -9.71
N SER A 106 -9.98 -14.48 -9.54
CA SER A 106 -11.11 -13.94 -8.78
C SER A 106 -12.44 -14.17 -9.49
N ALA A 107 -12.51 -14.05 -10.82
CA ALA A 107 -13.70 -14.41 -11.58
C ALA A 107 -14.04 -15.90 -11.45
N ALA A 108 -13.04 -16.78 -11.53
CA ALA A 108 -13.22 -18.21 -11.29
C ALA A 108 -13.66 -18.51 -9.85
N ALA A 109 -13.11 -17.78 -8.87
CA ALA A 109 -13.48 -17.91 -7.47
C ALA A 109 -14.95 -17.52 -7.23
N PHE A 110 -15.38 -16.39 -7.79
CA PHE A 110 -16.76 -15.92 -7.74
C PHE A 110 -17.71 -16.96 -8.35
N ILE A 111 -17.46 -17.41 -9.58
CA ILE A 111 -18.32 -18.38 -10.27
C ILE A 111 -18.41 -19.67 -9.44
N GLY A 112 -17.27 -20.20 -9.01
CA GLY A 112 -17.22 -21.44 -8.24
C GLY A 112 -17.97 -21.35 -6.90
N CYS A 113 -17.77 -20.25 -6.17
CA CYS A 113 -18.40 -20.00 -4.88
C CYS A 113 -19.92 -19.80 -5.04
N TRP A 114 -20.33 -18.94 -5.98
CA TRP A 114 -21.72 -18.63 -6.24
C TRP A 114 -22.52 -19.84 -6.72
N THR A 115 -21.97 -20.62 -7.66
CA THR A 115 -22.64 -21.86 -8.12
C THR A 115 -22.85 -22.82 -6.94
N ALA A 116 -21.84 -23.02 -6.08
CA ALA A 116 -21.98 -23.91 -4.93
C ALA A 116 -22.99 -23.39 -3.90
N LEU A 117 -23.04 -22.07 -3.69
CA LEU A 117 -24.02 -21.46 -2.81
C LEU A 117 -25.44 -21.67 -3.33
N LYS A 118 -25.68 -21.42 -4.63
CA LYS A 118 -26.96 -21.71 -5.31
C LYS A 118 -27.38 -23.16 -5.17
N GLU A 119 -26.47 -24.10 -5.45
CA GLU A 119 -26.74 -25.54 -5.32
C GLU A 119 -27.10 -25.93 -3.88
N SER A 120 -26.48 -25.29 -2.88
CA SER A 120 -26.74 -25.58 -1.46
C SER A 120 -28.03 -24.95 -0.92
N GLY A 121 -28.56 -23.91 -1.58
CA GLY A 121 -29.71 -23.12 -1.11
C GLY A 121 -29.47 -22.31 0.17
N LYS A 122 -28.22 -22.24 0.67
CA LYS A 122 -27.89 -21.50 1.90
C LYS A 122 -27.87 -19.99 1.67
N PRO A 123 -28.28 -19.18 2.67
CA PRO A 123 -28.21 -17.73 2.57
C PRO A 123 -26.77 -17.23 2.52
N GLY A 124 -26.54 -16.16 1.77
CA GLY A 124 -25.23 -15.54 1.60
C GLY A 124 -25.18 -14.61 0.38
N ILE A 125 -24.17 -13.74 0.38
CA ILE A 125 -23.88 -12.82 -0.71
C ILE A 125 -22.44 -13.08 -1.17
N VAL A 126 -22.28 -13.30 -2.48
CA VAL A 126 -20.97 -13.45 -3.13
C VAL A 126 -20.78 -12.25 -4.05
N LYS A 127 -19.64 -11.58 -3.93
CA LYS A 127 -19.29 -10.41 -4.75
C LYS A 127 -17.97 -10.63 -5.46
N LEU A 128 -17.92 -10.27 -6.75
CA LEU A 128 -16.68 -10.00 -7.46
C LEU A 128 -16.56 -8.49 -7.57
N LEU A 129 -15.55 -7.92 -6.90
CA LEU A 129 -15.33 -6.48 -6.87
C LEU A 129 -14.14 -6.15 -7.77
N GLY A 130 -14.38 -5.31 -8.77
CA GLY A 130 -13.33 -4.79 -9.63
C GLY A 130 -12.54 -3.70 -8.91
N THR A 131 -11.24 -3.91 -8.74
CA THR A 131 -10.34 -3.03 -7.99
C THR A 131 -9.26 -2.46 -8.92
N PRO A 132 -9.53 -1.34 -9.62
CA PRO A 132 -8.57 -0.72 -10.54
C PRO A 132 -7.38 -0.08 -9.81
N ALA A 133 -6.35 0.30 -10.55
CA ALA A 133 -5.28 1.19 -10.10
C ALA A 133 -4.46 0.75 -8.86
N GLU A 134 -4.17 -0.54 -8.69
CA GLU A 134 -3.35 -1.04 -7.57
C GLU A 134 -1.89 -0.55 -7.65
N GLU A 135 -1.28 -0.49 -8.84
CA GLU A 135 0.18 -0.27 -9.00
C GLU A 135 0.66 1.14 -8.60
N GLY A 136 -0.28 2.02 -8.27
CA GLY A 136 0.07 3.31 -7.71
C GLY A 136 -1.09 4.17 -7.29
N GLY A 137 -2.27 3.96 -7.88
CA GLY A 137 -3.44 4.82 -7.69
C GLY A 137 -4.21 4.58 -6.40
N GLY A 138 -4.04 3.42 -5.78
CA GLY A 138 -4.71 3.05 -4.54
C GLY A 138 -6.22 2.93 -4.74
N GLY A 139 -6.65 2.25 -5.80
CA GLY A 139 -8.07 2.14 -6.11
C GLY A 139 -8.86 1.51 -4.98
N LYS A 140 -8.31 0.52 -4.25
CA LYS A 140 -9.01 -0.03 -3.08
C LYS A 140 -9.20 0.98 -1.97
N LEU A 141 -8.31 1.96 -1.81
CA LEU A 141 -8.49 3.04 -0.83
C LEU A 141 -9.68 3.93 -1.17
N LYS A 142 -9.85 4.26 -2.46
CA LYS A 142 -11.04 4.98 -2.94
C LYS A 142 -12.31 4.14 -2.73
N LEU A 143 -12.25 2.84 -2.99
CA LEU A 143 -13.37 1.92 -2.73
C LEU A 143 -13.74 1.84 -1.24
N ILE A 144 -12.75 1.78 -0.36
CA ILE A 144 -12.94 1.82 1.10
C ILE A 144 -13.67 3.11 1.49
N GLU A 145 -13.23 4.27 1.01
CA GLU A 145 -13.87 5.57 1.30
C GLU A 145 -15.34 5.63 0.85
N GLN A 146 -15.67 4.91 -0.21
CA GLN A 146 -17.02 4.83 -0.77
C GLN A 146 -17.85 3.68 -0.19
N GLY A 147 -17.33 2.99 0.84
CA GLY A 147 -18.05 1.96 1.58
C GLY A 147 -18.14 0.60 0.88
N ALA A 148 -17.29 0.31 -0.11
CA ALA A 148 -17.34 -0.96 -0.86
C ALA A 148 -17.10 -2.20 0.02
N TYR A 149 -16.36 -2.03 1.11
CA TYR A 149 -16.02 -3.09 2.05
C TYR A 149 -16.84 -3.07 3.35
N HIS A 150 -17.88 -2.21 3.42
CA HIS A 150 -18.77 -2.19 4.58
C HIS A 150 -19.54 -3.51 4.70
N SER A 151 -19.60 -4.05 5.92
CA SER A 151 -20.33 -5.29 6.24
C SER A 151 -19.85 -6.51 5.44
N VAL A 152 -18.57 -6.53 5.03
CA VAL A 152 -17.92 -7.70 4.42
C VAL A 152 -17.40 -8.62 5.52
N ASN A 153 -17.76 -9.91 5.45
CA ASN A 153 -17.30 -10.93 6.40
C ASN A 153 -15.97 -11.56 5.99
N ALA A 154 -15.65 -11.56 4.70
CA ALA A 154 -14.36 -12.01 4.20
C ALA A 154 -14.06 -11.42 2.82
N CYS A 155 -12.82 -10.98 2.64
CA CYS A 155 -12.27 -10.54 1.35
C CYS A 155 -11.10 -11.44 0.95
N LEU A 156 -11.17 -12.08 -0.22
CA LEU A 156 -10.14 -13.02 -0.68
C LEU A 156 -9.60 -12.61 -2.04
N MET A 157 -8.30 -12.82 -2.25
CA MET A 157 -7.66 -12.74 -3.56
C MET A 157 -6.40 -13.60 -3.61
N ALA A 158 -5.83 -13.79 -4.80
CA ALA A 158 -4.53 -14.43 -4.98
C ALA A 158 -3.72 -13.67 -6.03
N HIS A 159 -2.41 -13.55 -5.78
CA HIS A 159 -1.49 -12.78 -6.61
C HIS A 159 -0.43 -13.69 -7.25
N PRO A 160 -0.11 -13.55 -8.55
CA PRO A 160 0.95 -14.32 -9.17
C PRO A 160 2.34 -13.81 -8.74
N GLY A 161 3.26 -14.73 -8.50
CA GLY A 161 4.67 -14.47 -8.26
C GLY A 161 5.56 -15.39 -9.09
N ALA A 162 6.86 -15.11 -9.11
CA ALA A 162 7.84 -15.98 -9.76
C ALA A 162 7.94 -17.34 -9.05
N LEU A 163 8.45 -18.36 -9.75
CA LEU A 163 8.76 -19.64 -9.11
C LEU A 163 9.72 -19.45 -7.93
N VAL A 164 9.43 -20.19 -6.87
CA VAL A 164 10.26 -20.25 -5.65
C VAL A 164 11.18 -21.47 -5.69
N SER A 165 12.06 -21.59 -4.70
CA SER A 165 13.04 -22.68 -4.59
C SER A 165 12.43 -24.08 -4.72
N ASP A 166 11.22 -24.30 -4.19
CA ASP A 166 10.45 -25.54 -4.37
C ASP A 166 9.60 -25.49 -5.64
N ALA A 167 10.09 -26.11 -6.73
CA ALA A 167 9.40 -26.16 -8.03
C ALA A 167 8.04 -26.89 -8.01
N HIS A 168 7.77 -27.70 -6.98
CA HIS A 168 6.48 -28.37 -6.84
C HIS A 168 5.46 -27.53 -6.08
N LEU A 169 5.90 -26.49 -5.34
CA LEU A 169 5.00 -25.60 -4.62
C LEU A 169 4.22 -24.75 -5.61
N LYS A 170 2.88 -24.76 -5.47
CA LYS A 170 1.97 -24.04 -6.36
C LYS A 170 1.53 -22.71 -5.77
N ALA A 171 1.35 -22.66 -4.46
CA ALA A 171 0.92 -21.46 -3.77
C ALA A 171 1.39 -21.41 -2.31
N VAL A 172 1.33 -20.22 -1.74
CA VAL A 172 1.43 -19.96 -0.29
C VAL A 172 0.23 -19.11 0.13
N SER A 173 -0.41 -19.46 1.24
CA SER A 173 -1.64 -18.78 1.65
C SER A 173 -1.39 -17.50 2.47
N ILE A 174 -0.33 -17.47 3.28
CA ILE A 174 0.05 -16.30 4.07
C ILE A 174 1.18 -15.54 3.37
N THR A 175 0.83 -14.36 2.88
CA THR A 175 1.78 -13.38 2.36
C THR A 175 1.91 -12.20 3.33
N ARG A 176 3.02 -11.47 3.23
CA ARG A 176 3.21 -10.17 3.88
C ARG A 176 3.36 -9.09 2.82
N SER A 177 2.98 -7.86 3.19
CA SER A 177 3.27 -6.67 2.39
C SER A 177 3.86 -5.57 3.27
N LEU A 178 4.66 -4.70 2.66
CA LEU A 178 5.18 -3.50 3.32
C LEU A 178 4.12 -2.39 3.38
N ALA A 179 4.12 -1.67 4.49
CA ALA A 179 3.49 -0.36 4.55
C ALA A 179 4.37 0.65 3.79
N SER A 180 3.78 1.46 2.92
CA SER A 180 4.53 2.45 2.15
C SER A 180 3.77 3.75 1.90
N GLN A 181 4.51 4.86 1.84
CA GLN A 181 3.96 6.15 1.46
C GLN A 181 4.96 6.98 0.66
N LYS A 182 4.46 7.67 -0.37
CA LYS A 182 5.21 8.68 -1.10
C LYS A 182 4.78 10.08 -0.65
N LEU A 183 5.75 10.93 -0.33
CA LEU A 183 5.57 12.32 0.08
C LEU A 183 6.17 13.25 -0.97
N SER A 184 5.46 14.31 -1.34
CA SER A 184 6.02 15.43 -2.07
C SER A 184 6.20 16.60 -1.10
N VAL A 185 7.37 17.21 -1.11
CA VAL A 185 7.68 18.36 -0.27
C VAL A 185 8.07 19.55 -1.14
N THR A 186 7.51 20.71 -0.84
CA THR A 186 7.88 22.00 -1.44
C THR A 186 8.45 22.90 -0.35
N PHE A 187 9.63 23.43 -0.60
CA PHE A 187 10.26 24.50 0.18
C PHE A 187 10.01 25.84 -0.51
N GLN A 188 9.66 26.84 0.29
CA GLN A 188 9.37 28.20 -0.15
C GLN A 188 10.22 29.17 0.66
N GLY A 189 11.01 29.96 -0.04
CA GLY A 189 11.94 30.94 0.48
C GLY A 189 11.76 32.28 -0.21
N GLN A 190 12.87 32.96 -0.48
CA GLN A 190 12.89 34.31 -1.04
C GLN A 190 14.15 34.51 -1.87
N THR A 191 13.98 35.02 -3.09
CA THR A 191 15.11 35.24 -4.00
C THR A 191 15.92 36.45 -3.60
N ALA A 192 17.22 36.42 -3.92
CA ALA A 192 18.16 37.52 -3.78
C ALA A 192 19.32 37.31 -4.76
N HIS A 193 20.07 38.38 -5.04
CA HIS A 193 21.28 38.26 -5.84
C HIS A 193 22.39 37.63 -4.99
N ALA A 194 22.84 36.42 -5.37
CA ALA A 194 23.71 35.60 -4.55
C ALA A 194 25.06 36.26 -4.21
N GLY A 195 25.61 37.05 -5.15
CA GLY A 195 26.88 37.77 -4.94
C GLY A 195 26.78 39.20 -4.40
N LEU A 196 25.59 39.81 -4.32
CA LEU A 196 25.46 41.24 -3.97
C LEU A 196 24.80 41.45 -2.61
N LYS A 197 23.66 40.80 -2.37
CA LYS A 197 22.88 40.93 -1.13
C LYS A 197 22.29 39.58 -0.68
N PRO A 198 23.10 38.54 -0.48
CA PRO A 198 22.58 37.21 -0.12
C PRO A 198 21.81 37.20 1.21
N TRP A 199 22.10 38.11 2.14
CA TRP A 199 21.41 38.23 3.44
C TRP A 199 19.92 38.62 3.33
N ASP A 200 19.49 39.20 2.21
CA ASP A 200 18.08 39.48 1.93
C ASP A 200 17.31 38.23 1.45
N GLY A 201 18.01 37.13 1.15
CA GLY A 201 17.44 35.88 0.64
C GLY A 201 17.04 34.87 1.73
N ARG A 202 16.22 33.90 1.33
CA ARG A 202 15.91 32.68 2.10
C ARG A 202 16.05 31.50 1.15
N ASN A 203 17.15 30.76 1.27
CA ASN A 203 17.54 29.78 0.25
C ASN A 203 16.75 28.47 0.39
N ALA A 204 15.84 28.21 -0.55
CA ALA A 204 15.04 26.99 -0.56
C ALA A 204 15.87 25.72 -0.83
N LEU A 205 17.02 25.83 -1.51
CA LEU A 205 17.96 24.72 -1.69
C LEU A 205 18.63 24.36 -0.36
N ASP A 206 19.09 25.35 0.40
CA ASP A 206 19.71 25.09 1.72
C ASP A 206 18.71 24.47 2.69
N ALA A 207 17.44 24.89 2.64
CA ALA A 207 16.38 24.29 3.44
C ALA A 207 16.20 22.80 3.10
N LEU A 208 16.17 22.45 1.81
CA LEU A 208 16.11 21.06 1.35
C LEU A 208 17.34 20.25 1.78
N VAL A 209 18.54 20.83 1.65
CA VAL A 209 19.80 20.19 2.04
C VAL A 209 19.84 19.92 3.55
N ALA A 210 19.49 20.92 4.37
CA ALA A 210 19.42 20.78 5.83
C ALA A 210 18.43 19.67 6.25
N SER A 211 17.26 19.62 5.61
CA SER A 211 16.30 18.54 5.82
C SER A 211 16.83 17.18 5.39
N HIS A 212 17.52 17.09 4.25
CA HIS A 212 18.10 15.84 3.75
C HIS A 212 19.19 15.31 4.70
N ILE A 213 20.07 16.19 5.20
CA ILE A 213 21.08 15.84 6.20
C ILE A 213 20.42 15.34 7.48
N SER A 214 19.37 16.02 7.96
CA SER A 214 18.61 15.58 9.15
C SER A 214 18.02 14.18 8.96
N ILE A 215 17.47 13.89 7.78
CA ILE A 215 16.96 12.55 7.44
C ILE A 215 18.11 11.53 7.35
N ALA A 216 19.25 11.91 6.78
CA ALA A 216 20.42 11.04 6.69
C ALA A 216 20.94 10.64 8.07
N LEU A 217 21.00 11.58 9.02
CA LEU A 217 21.37 11.32 10.41
C LEU A 217 20.33 10.44 11.12
N LEU A 218 19.05 10.71 10.91
CA LEU A 218 17.93 9.95 11.49
C LEU A 218 17.95 8.45 11.14
N ARG A 219 18.62 8.06 10.04
CA ARG A 219 18.74 6.66 9.63
C ARG A 219 19.41 5.76 10.67
N GLN A 220 20.29 6.31 11.53
CA GLN A 220 20.91 5.54 12.61
C GLN A 220 19.86 5.05 13.63
N GLN A 221 18.75 5.76 13.78
CA GLN A 221 17.68 5.49 14.74
C GLN A 221 16.51 4.71 14.11
N PHE A 222 16.65 4.27 12.87
CA PHE A 222 15.67 3.43 12.19
C PHE A 222 15.94 1.94 12.42
N LYS A 223 14.86 1.15 12.43
CA LYS A 223 14.97 -0.31 12.34
C LYS A 223 15.62 -0.71 11.02
N PRO A 224 16.36 -1.82 10.96
CA PRO A 224 16.99 -2.31 9.74
C PRO A 224 16.05 -2.53 8.54
N SER A 225 14.75 -2.66 8.76
CA SER A 225 13.72 -2.83 7.71
C SER A 225 13.10 -1.54 7.19
N ILE A 226 13.37 -0.38 7.80
CA ILE A 226 12.86 0.91 7.34
C ILE A 226 13.70 1.43 6.17
N ARG A 227 13.05 1.95 5.13
CA ARG A 227 13.72 2.64 4.02
C ARG A 227 13.11 4.03 3.83
N VAL A 228 13.96 5.04 3.71
CA VAL A 228 13.60 6.41 3.35
C VAL A 228 14.52 6.87 2.23
N ASN A 229 13.95 7.11 1.05
CA ASN A 229 14.67 7.48 -0.16
C ASN A 229 14.04 8.75 -0.72
N GLY A 230 14.85 9.66 -1.27
CA GLY A 230 14.34 10.91 -1.81
C GLY A 230 15.07 11.34 -3.08
N ILE A 231 14.37 12.12 -3.90
CA ILE A 231 14.89 12.73 -5.12
C ILE A 231 14.48 14.20 -5.18
N VAL A 232 15.35 15.04 -5.73
CA VAL A 232 15.01 16.42 -6.09
C VAL A 232 14.23 16.40 -7.39
N LYS A 233 13.12 17.13 -7.46
CA LYS A 233 12.30 17.23 -8.67
C LYS A 233 12.68 18.50 -9.44
N PRO A 234 12.75 18.44 -10.78
CA PRO A 234 12.98 19.63 -11.57
C PRO A 234 11.79 20.59 -11.43
N GLU A 235 12.07 21.90 -11.57
CA GLU A 235 11.01 22.89 -11.72
C GLU A 235 10.33 22.72 -13.09
N GLU A 236 9.01 22.56 -13.04
CA GLU A 236 8.16 22.25 -14.19
C GLU A 236 8.00 23.48 -15.10
N ASP A 237 7.93 24.69 -14.53
CA ASP A 237 7.93 25.94 -15.31
C ASP A 237 9.38 26.38 -15.62
N PRO A 238 9.85 26.30 -16.88
CA PRO A 238 11.22 26.69 -17.23
C PRO A 238 11.57 28.12 -16.83
N ARG A 239 10.57 29.01 -16.72
CA ARG A 239 10.74 30.42 -16.34
C ARG A 239 11.00 30.61 -14.84
N LYS A 240 10.68 29.60 -14.02
CA LYS A 240 10.92 29.59 -12.58
C LYS A 240 12.21 28.85 -12.21
N ARG A 241 12.93 28.31 -13.19
CA ARG A 241 14.23 27.68 -12.95
C ARG A 241 15.23 28.74 -12.48
N GLY A 242 15.89 28.46 -11.36
CA GLY A 242 16.92 29.34 -10.82
C GLY A 242 18.21 29.32 -11.65
N ALA A 243 19.09 30.27 -11.34
CA ALA A 243 20.45 30.36 -11.86
C ALA A 243 21.45 30.39 -10.70
N ALA A 244 22.69 29.96 -10.92
CA ALA A 244 23.70 29.86 -9.86
C ALA A 244 24.03 31.20 -9.18
N ASN A 245 23.80 32.33 -9.85
CA ASN A 245 23.97 33.68 -9.32
C ASN A 245 22.72 34.23 -8.60
N MET A 246 21.65 33.43 -8.46
CA MET A 246 20.41 33.78 -7.77
C MET A 246 20.16 32.80 -6.62
N ILE A 247 19.72 33.33 -5.47
CA ILE A 247 19.25 32.48 -4.38
C ILE A 247 17.91 31.82 -4.78
N PRO A 248 17.80 30.48 -4.77
CA PRO A 248 16.55 29.78 -5.06
C PRO A 248 15.47 30.09 -4.03
N ASP A 249 14.29 30.48 -4.48
CA ASP A 249 13.11 30.75 -3.64
C ASP A 249 12.12 29.57 -3.60
N SER A 250 12.30 28.56 -4.45
CA SER A 250 11.51 27.34 -4.41
C SER A 250 12.32 26.10 -4.76
N MET A 251 12.07 25.01 -4.04
CA MET A 251 12.61 23.68 -4.34
C MET A 251 11.56 22.61 -4.04
N ARG A 252 11.47 21.61 -4.92
CA ARG A 252 10.59 20.44 -4.75
C ARG A 252 11.40 19.15 -4.64
N ALA A 253 10.95 18.26 -3.78
CA ALA A 253 11.48 16.91 -3.67
C ALA A 253 10.36 15.89 -3.49
N GLU A 254 10.65 14.63 -3.79
CA GLU A 254 9.79 13.49 -3.52
C GLU A 254 10.54 12.49 -2.66
N TYR A 255 9.88 11.97 -1.63
CA TYR A 255 10.41 10.96 -0.73
C TYR A 255 9.49 9.74 -0.70
N SER A 256 10.06 8.55 -0.68
CA SER A 256 9.35 7.28 -0.43
C SER A 256 9.78 6.74 0.92
N ILE A 257 8.79 6.36 1.73
CA ILE A 257 8.98 5.69 3.02
C ILE A 257 8.43 4.28 2.89
N ARG A 258 9.18 3.29 3.38
CA ARG A 258 8.74 1.90 3.52
C ARG A 258 9.03 1.39 4.92
N ALA A 259 8.10 0.64 5.50
CA ALA A 259 8.23 0.03 6.80
C ALA A 259 7.45 -1.30 6.86
N GLU A 260 7.83 -2.19 7.77
CA GLU A 260 7.15 -3.48 7.96
C GLU A 260 5.72 -3.37 8.46
N THR A 261 5.40 -2.29 9.17
CA THR A 261 4.08 -2.08 9.76
C THR A 261 3.60 -0.66 9.50
N LYS A 262 2.28 -0.49 9.39
CA LYS A 262 1.55 0.77 9.45
C LYS A 262 2.04 1.65 10.59
N GLU A 263 2.22 1.03 11.75
CA GLU A 263 2.72 1.71 12.94
C GLU A 263 4.11 2.32 12.68
N ASP A 264 5.07 1.52 12.21
CA ASP A 264 6.42 2.03 11.92
C ASP A 264 6.40 3.07 10.80
N LEU A 265 5.57 2.90 9.77
CA LEU A 265 5.40 3.86 8.68
C LEU A 265 4.97 5.23 9.22
N GLU A 266 3.96 5.26 10.09
CA GLU A 266 3.44 6.49 10.67
C GLU A 266 4.49 7.23 11.51
N ASP A 267 5.22 6.50 12.36
CA ASP A 267 6.29 7.06 13.19
C ASP A 267 7.41 7.68 12.33
N VAL A 268 7.88 6.94 11.32
CA VAL A 268 8.91 7.41 10.40
C VAL A 268 8.43 8.62 9.60
N ARG A 269 7.18 8.58 9.12
CA ARG A 269 6.56 9.70 8.40
C ARG A 269 6.55 10.97 9.24
N GLN A 270 6.17 10.87 10.51
CA GLN A 270 6.15 12.02 11.41
C GLN A 270 7.57 12.58 11.61
N LYS A 271 8.56 11.71 11.85
CA LYS A 271 9.97 12.13 12.01
C LYS A 271 10.54 12.79 10.75
N VAL A 272 10.31 12.19 9.58
CA VAL A 272 10.72 12.75 8.28
C VAL A 272 10.04 14.10 8.01
N THR A 273 8.76 14.22 8.32
CA THR A 273 8.02 15.48 8.20
C THR A 273 8.59 16.56 9.14
N THR A 274 8.99 16.18 10.35
CA THR A 274 9.69 17.08 11.27
C THR A 274 11.03 17.53 10.70
N CYS A 275 11.83 16.64 10.10
CA CYS A 275 13.07 17.03 9.42
C CYS A 275 12.84 18.07 8.31
N PHE A 276 11.75 17.95 7.54
CA PHE A 276 11.36 18.97 6.55
C PHE A 276 11.07 20.31 7.19
N LYS A 277 10.27 20.32 8.28
CA LYS A 277 9.92 21.55 9.00
C LYS A 277 11.14 22.20 9.65
N SER A 278 11.99 21.42 10.32
CA SER A 278 13.19 21.91 11.00
C SER A 278 14.22 22.48 10.03
N GLY A 279 14.49 21.79 8.92
CA GLY A 279 15.41 22.29 7.89
C GLY A 279 14.91 23.59 7.25
N ALA A 280 13.60 23.70 6.98
CA ALA A 280 13.02 24.95 6.51
C ALA A 280 13.13 26.08 7.54
N GLN A 281 12.78 25.80 8.80
CA GLN A 281 12.83 26.78 9.88
C GLN A 281 14.25 27.32 10.11
N ALA A 282 15.27 26.46 10.09
CA ALA A 282 16.66 26.87 10.28
C ALA A 282 17.14 27.92 9.26
N ILE A 283 16.57 27.89 8.04
CA ILE A 283 16.92 28.81 6.95
C ILE A 283 15.94 30.00 6.85
N GLY A 284 14.86 30.01 7.64
CA GLY A 284 13.78 30.99 7.54
C GLY A 284 12.85 30.77 6.33
N CYS A 285 12.81 29.53 5.81
CA CYS A 285 11.91 29.08 4.76
C CYS A 285 10.63 28.44 5.34
N LYS A 286 9.65 28.18 4.48
CA LYS A 286 8.47 27.34 4.78
C LYS A 286 8.58 26.01 4.06
N ALA A 287 8.17 24.93 4.72
CA ALA A 287 8.03 23.61 4.09
C ALA A 287 6.57 23.16 4.12
N ARG A 288 6.11 22.63 2.99
CA ARG A 288 4.82 21.95 2.87
C ARG A 288 5.06 20.54 2.33
N ALA A 289 4.85 19.54 3.17
CA ALA A 289 4.84 18.14 2.77
C ALA A 289 3.39 17.67 2.58
N THR A 290 3.10 17.06 1.44
CA THR A 290 1.82 16.44 1.11
C THR A 290 2.07 15.02 0.62
N ALA A 291 1.05 14.17 0.57
CA ALA A 291 1.17 12.94 -0.20
C ALA A 291 1.49 13.25 -1.67
N CYS A 292 2.28 12.39 -2.32
CA CYS A 292 2.56 12.56 -3.74
C CYS A 292 1.26 12.52 -4.54
N LYS A 293 1.18 13.38 -5.56
CA LYS A 293 0.28 13.15 -6.68
C LYS A 293 0.76 11.91 -7.44
N LEU A 294 -0.15 11.18 -8.07
CA LEU A 294 0.28 10.24 -9.11
C LEU A 294 1.00 11.04 -10.20
N PRO A 295 1.94 10.41 -10.95
CA PRO A 295 2.37 11.02 -12.19
C PRO A 295 1.10 11.42 -12.94
N GLU A 296 0.93 12.73 -13.18
CA GLU A 296 0.00 13.21 -14.18
C GLU A 296 0.33 12.39 -15.42
N CYS A 297 -0.68 11.73 -15.98
CA CYS A 297 -0.55 11.07 -17.27
C CYS A 297 -0.25 12.18 -18.29
N ASP A 298 1.02 12.54 -18.43
CA ASP A 298 1.55 13.54 -19.33
C ASP A 298 1.28 13.20 -20.80
N ALA A 299 0.77 11.99 -21.06
CA ALA A 299 0.32 11.53 -22.38
C ALA A 299 -1.17 11.75 -22.68
N THR A 300 -2.04 12.07 -21.71
CA THR A 300 -3.49 12.21 -21.94
C THR A 300 -4.04 13.30 -21.05
N GLY A 301 -4.55 14.40 -21.63
CA GLY A 301 -5.02 15.60 -20.92
C GLY A 301 -6.10 15.39 -19.86
N CYS A 302 -5.70 14.87 -18.69
CA CYS A 302 -6.57 14.54 -17.58
C CYS A 302 -6.74 15.72 -16.62
N GLU A 303 -7.96 15.88 -16.10
CA GLU A 303 -8.32 16.86 -15.07
C GLU A 303 -7.56 16.59 -13.73
N PRO A 304 -6.92 17.59 -13.09
CA PRO A 304 -6.08 17.41 -11.89
C PRO A 304 -6.78 16.96 -10.61
N SER A 305 -8.12 16.90 -10.59
CA SER A 305 -8.91 16.79 -9.36
C SER A 305 -8.93 15.40 -8.72
N HIS A 306 -8.62 14.32 -9.45
CA HIS A 306 -8.69 12.95 -8.93
C HIS A 306 -7.38 12.40 -8.34
N TYR A 307 -6.27 13.11 -8.55
CA TYR A 307 -4.90 12.67 -8.27
C TYR A 307 -4.28 13.25 -6.99
N ASN A 308 -5.02 14.06 -6.24
CA ASN A 308 -4.54 14.61 -4.98
C ASN A 308 -4.68 13.57 -3.86
N ASN A 309 -3.56 13.36 -3.16
CA ASN A 309 -3.47 12.69 -1.85
C ASN A 309 -3.33 11.15 -1.89
N ARG A 310 -2.22 10.61 -2.43
CA ARG A 310 -1.89 9.16 -2.29
C ARG A 310 -1.76 8.78 -0.81
N LYS A 311 -2.84 8.24 -0.25
CA LYS A 311 -2.88 7.67 1.08
C LYS A 311 -1.88 6.51 1.20
N PRO A 312 -1.38 6.21 2.41
CA PRO A 312 -0.40 5.14 2.61
C PRO A 312 -1.00 3.78 2.24
N TYR A 313 -0.20 2.96 1.57
CA TYR A 313 -0.47 1.52 1.50
C TYR A 313 -0.05 0.92 2.84
N LEU A 314 -0.89 0.07 3.41
CA LEU A 314 -0.67 -0.52 4.72
C LEU A 314 -0.13 -1.95 4.58
N ASP A 315 0.43 -2.47 5.65
CA ASP A 315 0.89 -3.85 5.72
C ASP A 315 -0.29 -4.82 5.76
N LEU A 316 -0.20 -5.91 4.99
CA LEU A 316 -1.22 -6.95 4.92
C LEU A 316 -1.31 -7.73 6.22
N ARG A 317 -2.50 -7.74 6.82
CA ARG A 317 -2.86 -8.53 8.00
C ARG A 317 -3.74 -9.70 7.58
N ALA A 318 -3.12 -10.72 6.99
CA ALA A 318 -3.83 -11.89 6.48
C ALA A 318 -4.54 -12.65 7.63
N ASN A 319 -5.83 -12.94 7.47
CA ASN A 319 -6.61 -13.77 8.39
C ASN A 319 -6.21 -15.24 8.20
N LYS A 320 -5.68 -15.85 9.26
CA LYS A 320 -5.07 -17.19 9.22
C LYS A 320 -6.10 -18.30 9.09
N VAL A 321 -7.31 -18.12 9.63
CA VAL A 321 -8.39 -19.10 9.43
C VAL A 321 -8.71 -19.25 7.94
N MET A 322 -8.85 -18.13 7.22
CA MET A 322 -9.06 -18.15 5.77
C MET A 322 -7.87 -18.73 5.01
N CYS A 323 -6.65 -18.37 5.41
CA CYS A 323 -5.43 -18.90 4.79
C CYS A 323 -5.33 -20.44 4.94
N GLY A 324 -5.66 -20.98 6.12
CA GLY A 324 -5.69 -22.42 6.37
C GLY A 324 -6.75 -23.14 5.56
N LEU A 325 -7.94 -22.55 5.37
CA LEU A 325 -8.97 -23.08 4.49
C LEU A 325 -8.49 -23.15 3.03
N PHE A 326 -7.89 -22.06 2.54
CA PHE A 326 -7.32 -22.02 1.19
C PHE A 326 -6.25 -23.10 1.01
N THR A 327 -5.29 -23.21 1.93
CA THR A 327 -4.23 -24.24 1.90
C THR A 327 -4.82 -25.64 1.86
N LYS A 328 -5.78 -25.94 2.75
CA LYS A 328 -6.45 -27.23 2.77
C LYS A 328 -7.07 -27.56 1.41
N TYR A 329 -7.89 -26.67 0.86
CA TYR A 329 -8.60 -26.95 -0.38
C TYR A 329 -7.71 -26.98 -1.62
N MET A 330 -6.63 -26.20 -1.64
CA MET A 330 -5.62 -26.31 -2.68
C MET A 330 -4.94 -27.69 -2.66
N ASN A 331 -4.58 -28.18 -1.48
CA ASN A 331 -4.01 -29.53 -1.33
C ASN A 331 -5.02 -30.63 -1.69
N ASP A 332 -6.31 -30.48 -1.33
CA ASP A 332 -7.38 -31.41 -1.73
C ASP A 332 -7.58 -31.44 -3.27
N LEU A 333 -7.16 -30.38 -3.98
CA LEU A 333 -7.15 -30.29 -5.44
C LEU A 333 -5.85 -30.80 -6.07
N GLY A 334 -4.89 -31.28 -5.26
CA GLY A 334 -3.57 -31.74 -5.72
C GLY A 334 -2.57 -30.61 -6.01
N ALA A 335 -2.91 -29.36 -5.67
CA ALA A 335 -2.03 -28.22 -5.82
C ALA A 335 -1.27 -27.99 -4.52
N LYS A 336 -0.05 -28.54 -4.42
CA LYS A 336 0.82 -28.42 -3.23
C LYS A 336 0.90 -26.97 -2.76
N THR A 337 0.37 -26.72 -1.58
CA THR A 337 0.24 -25.38 -0.99
C THR A 337 0.61 -25.42 0.48
N VAL A 338 1.26 -24.38 0.98
CA VAL A 338 1.67 -24.26 2.38
C VAL A 338 1.18 -22.94 2.97
N ASP A 339 1.10 -22.89 4.30
CA ASP A 339 0.75 -21.63 4.98
C ASP A 339 1.91 -20.66 5.01
N ARG A 340 3.13 -21.16 5.24
CA ARG A 340 4.33 -20.35 5.43
C ARG A 340 5.44 -20.79 4.49
N LEU A 341 6.08 -19.81 3.86
CA LEU A 341 7.31 -19.96 3.09
C LEU A 341 8.24 -18.82 3.50
N ALA A 342 9.42 -19.09 4.05
CA ALA A 342 10.28 -18.04 4.61
C ALA A 342 10.57 -16.90 3.62
N GLU A 343 10.80 -17.24 2.34
CA GLU A 343 11.04 -16.30 1.24
C GLU A 343 9.88 -15.29 1.01
N ILE A 344 8.67 -15.56 1.53
CA ILE A 344 7.45 -14.77 1.29
C ILE A 344 6.77 -14.32 2.61
N THR A 345 6.83 -15.14 3.65
CA THR A 345 6.19 -14.90 4.94
C THR A 345 7.14 -14.22 5.92
N ASP A 346 8.45 -14.34 5.75
CA ASP A 346 9.43 -13.68 6.61
C ASP A 346 10.01 -12.43 5.95
N ASP A 347 9.97 -12.36 4.61
CA ASP A 347 10.24 -11.14 3.84
C ASP A 347 8.90 -10.40 3.58
N PRO A 348 8.73 -9.16 4.08
CA PRO A 348 7.53 -8.38 3.82
C PRO A 348 7.33 -7.96 2.36
N GLY A 349 8.32 -8.17 1.47
CA GLY A 349 8.14 -8.09 0.02
C GLY A 349 7.69 -6.71 -0.50
N ALA A 350 6.74 -6.72 -1.45
CA ALA A 350 6.19 -5.53 -2.09
C ALA A 350 5.09 -4.86 -1.24
N ALA A 351 4.61 -3.69 -1.68
CA ALA A 351 3.49 -3.00 -1.03
C ALA A 351 2.25 -3.13 -1.91
N THR A 352 1.09 -3.38 -1.30
CA THR A 352 -0.20 -3.51 -1.99
C THR A 352 -1.31 -2.82 -1.21
N ASP A 353 -2.31 -2.28 -1.90
CA ASP A 353 -3.47 -1.67 -1.25
C ASP A 353 -4.47 -2.70 -0.67
N GLN A 354 -4.28 -4.00 -0.92
CA GLN A 354 -4.99 -5.06 -0.21
C GLN A 354 -4.67 -5.03 1.30
N GLY A 355 -3.50 -4.52 1.68
CA GLY A 355 -3.18 -4.29 3.08
C GLY A 355 -4.16 -3.33 3.74
N ASN A 356 -4.64 -2.31 3.02
CA ASN A 356 -5.68 -1.40 3.53
C ASN A 356 -7.01 -2.15 3.73
N VAL A 357 -7.41 -3.01 2.80
CA VAL A 357 -8.64 -3.83 2.93
C VAL A 357 -8.59 -4.73 4.17
N SER A 358 -7.42 -5.28 4.49
CA SER A 358 -7.23 -6.14 5.67
C SER A 358 -7.38 -5.44 7.02
N ILE A 359 -7.43 -4.11 7.03
CA ILE A 359 -7.72 -3.31 8.23
C ILE A 359 -9.24 -3.03 8.35
N GLU A 360 -9.94 -2.98 7.22
CA GLU A 360 -11.38 -2.66 7.16
C GLU A 360 -12.27 -3.90 7.37
N CYS A 361 -11.83 -5.06 6.89
CA CYS A 361 -12.55 -6.32 7.03
C CYS A 361 -11.58 -7.51 7.07
N PRO A 362 -12.03 -8.71 7.51
CA PRO A 362 -11.20 -9.91 7.43
C PRO A 362 -10.77 -10.15 5.98
N ALA A 363 -9.46 -10.17 5.72
CA ALA A 363 -8.94 -10.32 4.37
C ALA A 363 -7.78 -11.32 4.26
N MET A 364 -7.57 -11.88 3.08
CA MET A 364 -6.37 -12.62 2.71
C MET A 364 -5.92 -12.31 1.29
N GLN A 365 -4.62 -12.47 1.05
CA GLN A 365 -4.01 -12.49 -0.29
C GLN A 365 -3.04 -13.66 -0.33
N ALA A 366 -3.40 -14.72 -1.04
CA ALA A 366 -2.48 -15.81 -1.33
C ALA A 366 -1.48 -15.38 -2.42
N ALA A 367 -0.34 -16.06 -2.51
CA ALA A 367 0.53 -15.98 -3.67
C ALA A 367 0.55 -17.33 -4.40
N PHE A 368 0.57 -17.32 -5.73
CA PHE A 368 0.74 -18.51 -6.56
C PHE A 368 1.82 -18.31 -7.60
N PHE A 369 2.51 -19.38 -7.97
CA PHE A 369 3.79 -19.24 -8.65
C PHE A 369 3.71 -19.66 -10.12
N ILE A 370 4.11 -18.75 -11.02
CA ILE A 370 4.12 -18.95 -12.47
C ILE A 370 5.56 -19.10 -12.99
N ASP A 371 5.72 -19.89 -14.04
CA ASP A 371 7.00 -20.04 -14.72
C ASP A 371 7.28 -18.84 -15.61
N SER A 372 8.31 -18.07 -15.24
CA SER A 372 8.69 -16.80 -15.86
C SER A 372 10.16 -16.76 -16.23
N ASP A 373 10.81 -17.93 -16.35
CA ASP A 373 12.22 -18.08 -16.71
C ASP A 373 13.15 -17.22 -15.83
N GLY A 374 12.88 -17.22 -14.51
CA GLY A 374 13.63 -16.47 -13.50
C GLY A 374 13.33 -14.96 -13.42
N ALA A 375 12.45 -14.42 -14.26
CA ALA A 375 12.02 -13.04 -14.14
C ALA A 375 11.06 -12.83 -12.96
N PHE A 376 11.14 -11.67 -12.33
CA PHE A 376 10.24 -11.28 -11.24
C PHE A 376 9.17 -10.31 -11.75
N ASN A 377 8.14 -10.08 -10.93
CA ASN A 377 7.14 -9.05 -11.16
C ASN A 377 7.81 -7.71 -11.54
N HIS A 378 7.13 -6.94 -12.39
CA HIS A 378 7.56 -5.66 -12.97
C HIS A 378 8.64 -5.78 -14.05
N GLN A 379 8.99 -6.99 -14.48
CA GLN A 379 9.87 -7.25 -15.62
C GLN A 379 9.08 -7.73 -16.84
N LYS A 380 9.53 -7.36 -18.05
CA LYS A 380 8.85 -7.73 -19.30
C LYS A 380 8.69 -9.25 -19.48
N PRO A 381 9.68 -10.12 -19.19
CA PRO A 381 9.49 -11.56 -19.33
C PRO A 381 8.41 -12.13 -18.39
N PHE A 382 8.21 -11.52 -17.21
CA PHE A 382 7.09 -11.90 -16.33
C PHE A 382 5.74 -11.54 -16.95
N ALA A 383 5.63 -10.40 -17.63
CA ALA A 383 4.42 -10.04 -18.37
C ALA A 383 4.13 -11.06 -19.48
N ASP A 384 5.15 -11.51 -20.19
CA ASP A 384 5.00 -12.51 -21.26
C ASP A 384 4.55 -13.86 -20.67
N ALA A 385 5.16 -14.28 -19.55
CA ALA A 385 4.76 -15.46 -18.79
C ALA A 385 3.30 -15.40 -18.29
N ALA A 386 2.85 -14.23 -17.84
CA ALA A 386 1.48 -14.04 -17.36
C ALA A 386 0.41 -14.21 -18.47
N GLY A 387 0.80 -14.18 -19.74
CA GLY A 387 -0.07 -14.45 -20.89
C GLY A 387 -0.11 -15.92 -21.33
N THR A 388 0.60 -16.80 -20.63
CA THR A 388 0.69 -18.22 -21.02
C THR A 388 -0.48 -19.03 -20.49
N ARG A 389 -0.79 -20.15 -21.16
CA ARG A 389 -1.83 -21.07 -20.72
C ARG A 389 -1.49 -21.73 -19.38
N ASP A 390 -0.23 -22.07 -19.14
CA ASP A 390 0.21 -22.64 -17.85
C ASP A 390 -0.04 -21.66 -16.69
N ALA A 391 0.34 -20.39 -16.85
CA ALA A 391 0.08 -19.36 -15.84
C ALA A 391 -1.43 -19.17 -15.57
N PHE A 392 -2.25 -19.19 -16.64
CA PHE A 392 -3.70 -19.15 -16.52
C PHE A 392 -4.26 -20.37 -15.79
N ASP A 393 -3.84 -21.59 -16.13
CA ASP A 393 -4.33 -22.81 -15.49
C ASP A 393 -3.99 -22.85 -14.00
N ARG A 394 -2.83 -22.30 -13.60
CA ARG A 394 -2.46 -22.08 -12.20
C ARG A 394 -3.38 -21.08 -11.51
N ALA A 395 -3.68 -19.96 -12.16
CA ALA A 395 -4.65 -18.98 -11.66
C ALA A 395 -6.04 -19.60 -11.47
N MET A 396 -6.47 -20.49 -12.38
CA MET A 396 -7.72 -21.25 -12.25
C MET A 396 -7.71 -22.22 -11.07
N ALA A 397 -6.58 -22.90 -10.81
CA ALA A 397 -6.42 -23.74 -9.63
C ALA A 397 -6.58 -22.92 -8.34
N CYS A 398 -5.93 -21.75 -8.26
CA CYS A 398 -6.08 -20.82 -7.15
C CYS A 398 -7.50 -20.30 -7.00
N GLY A 399 -8.17 -19.94 -8.09
CA GLY A 399 -9.58 -19.53 -8.08
C GLY A 399 -10.49 -20.60 -7.46
N LYS A 400 -10.24 -21.89 -7.73
CA LYS A 400 -10.99 -23.00 -7.10
C LYS A 400 -10.72 -23.09 -5.59
N GLY A 401 -9.48 -22.89 -5.15
CA GLY A 401 -9.14 -22.83 -3.72
C GLY A 401 -9.83 -21.69 -3.01
N LEU A 402 -9.82 -20.49 -3.60
CA LEU A 402 -10.51 -19.30 -3.09
C LEU A 402 -12.03 -19.50 -3.04
N ALA A 403 -12.62 -20.09 -4.08
CA ALA A 403 -14.05 -20.43 -4.12
C ALA A 403 -14.47 -21.32 -2.94
N ALA A 404 -13.68 -22.37 -2.68
CA ALA A 404 -13.96 -23.32 -1.62
C ALA A 404 -13.83 -22.66 -0.22
N ALA A 405 -12.79 -21.86 0.00
CA ALA A 405 -12.62 -21.10 1.23
C ALA A 405 -13.79 -20.12 1.45
N GLY A 406 -14.13 -19.31 0.44
CA GLY A 406 -15.25 -18.36 0.51
C GLY A 406 -16.59 -19.05 0.77
N TYR A 407 -16.85 -20.20 0.14
CA TYR A 407 -18.07 -20.97 0.41
C TYR A 407 -18.16 -21.46 1.87
N ARG A 408 -17.03 -21.82 2.50
CA ARG A 408 -17.03 -22.19 3.93
C ARG A 408 -17.34 -21.00 4.82
N VAL A 409 -16.81 -19.81 4.53
CA VAL A 409 -17.16 -18.59 5.27
C VAL A 409 -18.67 -18.35 5.27
N LEU A 410 -19.32 -18.58 4.13
CA LEU A 410 -20.76 -18.37 4.01
C LEU A 410 -21.57 -19.44 4.76
N THR A 411 -21.11 -20.68 4.76
CA THR A 411 -21.95 -21.84 5.08
C THR A 411 -21.62 -22.57 6.39
N ASP A 412 -20.54 -22.19 7.05
CA ASP A 412 -20.04 -22.76 8.31
C ASP A 412 -19.95 -21.66 9.39
N ASP A 413 -20.80 -21.78 10.41
CA ASP A 413 -20.92 -20.77 11.46
C ASP A 413 -19.70 -20.70 12.37
N GLN A 414 -19.03 -21.83 12.62
CA GLN A 414 -17.82 -21.86 13.43
C GLN A 414 -16.68 -21.18 12.69
N VAL A 415 -16.51 -21.50 11.41
CA VAL A 415 -15.51 -20.83 10.55
C VAL A 415 -15.73 -19.31 10.54
N ALA A 416 -16.97 -18.86 10.38
CA ALA A 416 -17.27 -17.43 10.38
C ALA A 416 -16.95 -16.77 11.74
N ALA A 417 -17.27 -17.43 12.85
CA ALA A 417 -16.97 -16.94 14.19
C ALA A 417 -15.46 -16.87 14.47
N ASP A 418 -14.70 -17.87 14.02
CA ASP A 418 -13.23 -17.90 14.18
C ASP A 418 -12.57 -16.77 13.36
N ILE A 419 -13.04 -16.54 12.13
CA ILE A 419 -12.58 -15.43 11.28
C ILE A 419 -12.82 -14.07 11.94
N ASP A 420 -14.05 -13.84 12.43
CA ASP A 420 -14.39 -12.57 13.10
C ASP A 420 -13.58 -12.40 14.39
N THR A 421 -13.46 -13.45 15.21
CA THR A 421 -12.67 -13.41 16.44
C THR A 421 -11.21 -13.02 16.17
N GLU A 422 -10.56 -13.65 15.19
CA GLU A 422 -9.19 -13.31 14.80
C GLU A 422 -9.07 -11.85 14.33
N PHE A 423 -10.03 -11.39 13.52
CA PHE A 423 -10.05 -10.01 13.04
C PHE A 423 -10.24 -8.99 14.16
N GLN A 424 -11.18 -9.21 15.09
CA GLN A 424 -11.40 -8.32 16.23
C GLN A 424 -10.17 -8.25 17.14
N GLN A 425 -9.46 -9.36 17.34
CA GLN A 425 -8.19 -9.37 18.08
C GLN A 425 -7.13 -8.51 17.40
N MET A 426 -6.98 -8.63 16.08
CA MET A 426 -6.08 -7.79 15.29
C MET A 426 -6.43 -6.31 15.43
N VAL A 427 -7.71 -5.95 15.28
CA VAL A 427 -8.20 -4.57 15.43
C VAL A 427 -7.95 -4.03 16.85
N ALA A 428 -8.17 -4.84 17.88
CA ALA A 428 -7.90 -4.45 19.27
C ALA A 428 -6.42 -4.09 19.48
N VAL A 429 -5.50 -4.92 19.00
CA VAL A 429 -4.05 -4.67 19.08
C VAL A 429 -3.67 -3.37 18.35
N LEU A 430 -4.29 -3.06 17.21
CA LEU A 430 -4.05 -1.80 16.49
C LEU A 430 -4.53 -0.58 17.28
N LYS A 431 -5.70 -0.68 17.92
CA LYS A 431 -6.25 0.39 18.77
C LYS A 431 -5.36 0.67 19.97
N GLU A 432 -4.90 -0.37 20.67
CA GLU A 432 -3.99 -0.25 21.81
C GLU A 432 -2.67 0.42 21.41
N ARG A 433 -2.06 -0.01 20.30
CA ARG A 433 -0.81 0.59 19.78
C ARG A 433 -0.98 2.06 19.40
N THR A 434 -2.15 2.41 18.87
CA THR A 434 -2.46 3.81 18.52
C THR A 434 -2.64 4.65 19.78
N ALA A 435 -3.39 4.17 20.77
CA ALA A 435 -3.60 4.87 22.04
C ALA A 435 -2.29 5.09 22.81
N ALA A 436 -1.44 4.07 22.90
CA ALA A 436 -0.14 4.14 23.57
C ALA A 436 0.84 5.15 22.92
N ARG A 437 0.60 5.54 21.66
CA ARG A 437 1.37 6.57 20.95
C ARG A 437 0.84 7.97 21.19
N SER A 438 -0.49 8.13 21.18
CA SER A 438 -1.12 9.42 21.49
C SER A 438 -0.75 9.88 22.91
N SER A 439 -0.77 8.98 23.90
CA SER A 439 -0.38 9.31 25.28
C SER A 439 1.09 9.73 25.42
N ARG A 440 2.01 9.07 24.70
CA ARG A 440 3.44 9.48 24.64
C ARG A 440 3.66 10.83 23.96
N HIS A 441 2.76 11.25 23.08
CA HIS A 441 2.80 12.57 22.46
C HIS A 441 2.23 13.66 23.36
N GLU A 442 1.17 13.37 24.12
CA GLU A 442 0.57 14.29 25.09
C GLU A 442 1.47 14.52 26.31
N GLU A 443 2.12 13.49 26.85
CA GLU A 443 3.10 13.66 27.95
C GLU A 443 4.33 14.50 27.56
N LYS A 444 4.58 14.71 26.25
CA LYS A 444 5.72 15.48 25.74
C LYS A 444 5.39 16.90 25.30
N GLN A 445 4.14 17.35 25.41
CA GLN A 445 3.80 18.77 25.25
C GLN A 445 3.69 19.41 26.64
N PRO A 446 4.61 20.30 27.06
CA PRO A 446 4.41 21.05 28.29
C PRO A 446 3.16 21.90 28.15
N GLY A 447 2.23 21.75 29.09
CA GLY A 447 0.89 22.33 29.06
C GLY A 447 0.90 23.82 28.73
N HIS A 448 0.27 24.18 27.61
CA HIS A 448 -0.03 25.56 27.29
C HIS A 448 -1.28 25.96 28.09
N GLN A 449 -1.08 26.53 29.28
CA GLN A 449 -2.16 27.26 29.95
C GLN A 449 -2.40 28.56 29.18
N PRO A 450 -3.65 28.92 28.84
CA PRO A 450 -3.95 30.21 28.25
C PRO A 450 -3.71 31.30 29.29
N ALA A 451 -2.82 32.24 28.99
CA ALA A 451 -2.58 33.40 29.83
C ALA A 451 -3.86 34.26 29.92
N THR A 452 -4.34 34.49 31.13
CA THR A 452 -5.42 35.45 31.42
C THR A 452 -4.87 36.89 31.39
N PRO A 453 -5.65 37.88 30.94
CA PRO A 453 -5.17 39.24 30.80
C PRO A 453 -5.42 40.05 32.07
N SER A 454 -4.44 40.17 32.96
CA SER A 454 -4.39 41.30 33.91
C SER A 454 -3.05 41.38 34.65
N SER A 455 -2.20 42.32 34.24
CA SER A 455 -1.50 43.28 35.12
C SER A 455 -0.39 43.96 34.32
N GLN A 456 -0.74 45.10 33.72
CA GLN A 456 0.24 46.13 33.44
C GLN A 456 0.81 46.64 34.77
N GLN A 457 2.09 47.07 34.72
CA GLN A 457 2.88 47.74 35.75
C GLN A 457 3.59 46.84 36.76
N ALA A 458 4.85 46.50 36.47
CA ALA A 458 5.99 47.15 37.13
C ALA A 458 7.31 46.67 36.52
N LEU A 459 8.31 47.55 36.58
CA LEU A 459 9.75 47.31 36.41
C LEU A 459 10.30 47.40 34.97
N HIS A 460 10.53 48.66 34.62
CA HIS A 460 11.67 49.12 33.85
C HIS A 460 13.00 48.64 34.48
N ASP A 461 14.00 48.46 33.61
CA ASP A 461 15.44 48.27 33.90
C ASP A 461 15.95 46.84 34.16
N SER A 462 16.35 46.15 33.08
CA SER A 462 17.72 45.60 32.90
C SER A 462 17.80 44.75 31.62
N LEU A 463 18.52 45.27 30.63
CA LEU A 463 18.94 44.54 29.43
C LEU A 463 20.16 43.67 29.78
N VAL A 464 20.04 42.35 29.70
CA VAL A 464 21.19 41.44 29.57
C VAL A 464 20.82 40.35 28.54
N PRO A 465 21.60 40.16 27.45
CA PRO A 465 21.37 39.07 26.51
C PRO A 465 21.99 37.77 27.04
N LEU A 466 21.21 36.69 27.08
CA LEU A 466 21.74 35.33 27.27
C LEU A 466 22.44 34.88 25.98
N LEU A 467 23.77 34.98 25.97
CA LEU A 467 24.65 34.28 25.05
C LEU A 467 24.68 32.78 25.41
N LEU A 468 24.47 31.92 24.41
CA LEU A 468 24.77 30.49 24.49
C LEU A 468 26.28 30.31 24.64
N ASP A 469 26.71 29.77 25.78
CA ASP A 469 28.08 29.31 25.99
C ASP A 469 28.28 27.97 25.25
N VAL A 470 28.90 28.03 24.07
CA VAL A 470 29.49 26.87 23.41
C VAL A 470 30.97 26.92 23.76
N THR A 471 31.39 26.15 24.77
CA THR A 471 32.81 25.99 25.11
C THR A 471 33.50 25.15 24.03
N LEU A 472 34.11 25.83 23.06
CA LEU A 472 35.22 25.30 22.27
C LEU A 472 36.47 25.39 23.15
N GLY A 473 37.04 24.24 23.52
CA GLY A 473 38.32 24.19 24.23
C GLY A 473 39.46 24.69 23.34
N ASP A 474 40.15 25.73 23.79
CA ASP A 474 41.27 26.37 23.08
C ASP A 474 42.59 25.58 23.26
N PRO A 475 43.49 25.55 22.26
CA PRO A 475 44.66 24.69 22.21
C PRO A 475 45.92 25.39 22.76
N GLY A 476 46.69 24.67 23.58
CA GLY A 476 48.12 24.95 23.78
C GLY A 476 48.55 25.27 25.22
N ALA A 477 49.11 24.26 25.90
CA ALA A 477 50.20 24.45 26.84
C ALA A 477 51.05 23.17 26.91
N HIS A 478 52.35 23.34 26.62
CA HIS A 478 53.40 22.33 26.48
C HIS A 478 53.89 21.74 27.81
N ALA A 479 54.36 20.47 27.74
CA ALA A 479 55.54 19.86 28.40
C ALA A 479 55.63 19.87 29.95
N ALA A 480 56.00 18.82 30.69
CA ALA A 480 56.59 17.52 30.42
C ALA A 480 56.41 16.61 31.67
N ALA A 481 56.30 15.30 31.48
CA ALA A 481 56.91 14.27 32.34
C ALA A 481 56.73 12.89 31.69
N LEU A 482 57.85 12.33 31.22
CA LEU A 482 58.01 10.94 30.81
C LEU A 482 57.84 10.01 32.03
N SER A 483 57.06 8.94 31.90
CA SER A 483 57.59 7.56 31.82
C SER A 483 56.60 6.50 32.32
N SER A 484 56.64 5.38 31.60
CA SER A 484 56.36 4.02 32.06
C SER A 484 54.93 3.46 31.87
N LEU A 485 54.90 2.45 30.98
CA LEU A 485 54.19 1.17 31.06
C LEU A 485 52.77 1.07 30.49
N GLY A 486 52.69 0.21 29.47
CA GLY A 486 51.69 -0.85 29.47
C GLY A 486 50.70 -0.80 28.31
N GLY A 487 50.91 -1.66 27.31
CA GLY A 487 50.01 -1.83 26.19
C GLY A 487 48.66 -2.43 26.58
N GLY A 488 47.68 -2.23 25.70
CA GLY A 488 46.36 -2.82 25.80
C GLY A 488 45.50 -2.31 24.65
N ALA A 489 45.54 -3.03 23.53
CA ALA A 489 44.57 -2.88 22.46
C ALA A 489 43.17 -3.19 23.00
N CYS A 490 42.18 -2.34 22.71
CA CYS A 490 40.78 -2.73 22.71
C CYS A 490 40.05 -2.05 21.56
N ILE A 491 39.83 -2.87 20.53
CA ILE A 491 38.81 -2.76 19.51
C ILE A 491 37.49 -3.20 20.17
N VAL A 492 36.41 -2.41 20.08
CA VAL A 492 35.13 -2.72 19.40
C VAL A 492 34.44 -1.41 19.05
#